data_AF-A0A1Y3NH75-F1
#
_entry.id   AF-A0A1Y3NH75-F1
#
_cell.length_a   1.000
_cell.length_b   1.000
_cell.length_c   1.000
_cell.angle_alpha   90.00
_cell.angle_beta   90.00
_cell.angle_gamma   90.00
#
_symmetry.space_group_name_H-M   'P 1'
#
loop_
_entity.id
_entity.type
_entity.pdbx_description
1 polymer ?
#
loop_
_entity_poly.entity_id
_entity_poly.type
_entity_poly.pdbx_seq_one_letter_code
_entity_poly.pdbx_strand_id
1 'polypeptide(L)'
;MDNNGEIEEISNHFYDFLIHNYNNQNVNNNIFTLPIIYQLLDNESILKEENDLINNNNNNNEANGNDYIFYKNQLLDKIINEFNNKNINASNFEFPMLKNLEDNPFLFFEKGLPNKPYYKTIAYIIYSWNKNKEFPYNFIDHNMPNEIEEYKIIKTELNEKIKKLYLTLSNQAQNKKEIYWNFFNKFSIAELLVLLGSSKVILPPSINDCIKAFVDVHPKDKQCKKYGGLTVGARALSKHCHRDQTNKWWGDYTGNTLNKNNCAINILIKLLKSMSWINIHKLPHDINVYEIRNTHGYGARWYFKINPEYLNQIESQNIIDINNIKLRYDIEFRGFLEPQDIHGHENKWRH
;
A
#
# COMPACT_ATOMS: atom_id res chain seq x y z
N MET A 1 18.95 -24.12 6.54
CA MET A 1 19.89 -23.50 5.58
C MET A 1 19.26 -22.16 5.23
N ASP A 2 20.01 -21.06 5.35
CA ASP A 2 19.48 -19.69 5.48
C ASP A 2 18.65 -19.23 4.27
N ASN A 3 17.31 -19.39 4.35
CA ASN A 3 16.36 -18.82 3.38
C ASN A 3 16.54 -17.30 3.21
N ASN A 4 17.03 -16.62 4.25
CA ASN A 4 17.31 -15.19 4.22
C ASN A 4 18.43 -14.81 3.24
N GLY A 5 19.43 -15.68 3.02
CA GLY A 5 20.57 -15.38 2.16
C GLY A 5 20.19 -15.23 0.68
N GLU A 6 19.28 -16.08 0.18
CA GLU A 6 18.83 -16.01 -1.22
C GLU A 6 17.90 -14.81 -1.46
N ILE A 7 17.03 -14.49 -0.50
CA ILE A 7 16.17 -13.30 -0.57
C ILE A 7 17.03 -12.03 -0.60
N GLU A 8 18.04 -11.97 0.28
CA GLU A 8 18.99 -10.87 0.35
C GLU A 8 19.81 -10.74 -0.94
N GLU A 9 20.23 -11.86 -1.54
CA GLU A 9 20.93 -11.88 -2.84
C GLU A 9 20.08 -11.23 -3.95
N ILE A 10 18.82 -11.66 -4.11
CA ILE A 10 17.89 -11.12 -5.11
C ILE A 10 17.65 -9.62 -4.85
N SER A 11 17.41 -9.27 -3.58
CA SER A 11 17.18 -7.89 -3.14
C SER A 11 18.36 -6.98 -3.48
N ASN A 12 19.59 -7.42 -3.18
CA ASN A 12 20.81 -6.67 -3.45
C ASN A 12 21.05 -6.48 -4.95
N HIS A 13 20.82 -7.50 -5.76
CA HIS A 13 20.92 -7.37 -7.21
C HIS A 13 19.85 -6.44 -7.81
N PHE A 14 18.63 -6.45 -7.26
CA PHE A 14 17.60 -5.52 -7.72
C PHE A 14 17.93 -4.08 -7.30
N TYR A 15 18.42 -3.89 -6.08
CA TYR A 15 18.90 -2.59 -5.60
C TYR A 15 20.01 -2.03 -6.49
N ASP A 16 21.06 -2.82 -6.78
CA ASP A 16 22.15 -2.46 -7.70
C ASP A 16 21.61 -2.02 -9.08
N PHE A 17 20.64 -2.77 -9.61
CA PHE A 17 20.00 -2.47 -10.89
C PHE A 17 19.26 -1.12 -10.84
N LEU A 18 18.51 -0.85 -9.78
CA LEU A 18 17.78 0.42 -9.61
C LEU A 18 18.73 1.61 -9.50
N ILE A 19 19.80 1.50 -8.70
CA ILE A 19 20.81 2.55 -8.54
C ILE A 19 21.56 2.82 -9.86
N HIS A 20 21.83 1.78 -10.65
CA HIS A 20 22.44 1.98 -11.95
C HIS A 20 21.52 2.72 -12.94
N ASN A 21 20.24 2.33 -13.04
CA ASN A 21 19.29 3.03 -13.92
C ASN A 21 19.05 4.47 -13.45
N TYR A 22 19.10 4.71 -12.14
CA TYR A 22 19.07 6.06 -11.57
C TYR A 22 20.25 6.92 -12.06
N ASN A 23 21.47 6.41 -11.91
CA ASN A 23 22.69 7.15 -12.28
C ASN A 23 22.83 7.33 -13.79
N ASN A 24 22.34 6.37 -14.58
CA ASN A 24 22.46 6.38 -16.03
C ASN A 24 21.10 6.69 -16.67
N GLN A 25 20.73 7.97 -16.65
CA GLN A 25 19.49 8.50 -17.26
C GLN A 25 19.34 8.22 -18.78
N ASN A 26 20.39 7.67 -19.43
CA ASN A 26 20.42 7.27 -20.84
C ASN A 26 20.23 5.75 -21.06
N VAL A 27 20.00 4.95 -20.01
CA VAL A 27 19.71 3.52 -20.19
C VAL A 27 18.33 3.41 -20.85
N ASN A 28 18.28 2.72 -21.99
CA ASN A 28 17.08 2.41 -22.79
C ASN A 28 16.09 1.51 -22.03
N ASN A 29 15.65 1.92 -20.85
CA ASN A 29 14.59 1.25 -20.12
C ASN A 29 13.45 2.24 -19.86
N ASN A 30 12.49 2.26 -20.79
CA ASN A 30 11.30 3.12 -20.73
C ASN A 30 10.43 2.86 -19.49
N ILE A 31 10.69 1.79 -18.72
CA ILE A 31 9.87 1.36 -17.59
C ILE A 31 10.40 1.91 -16.26
N PHE A 32 11.71 1.85 -16.02
CA PHE A 32 12.33 2.33 -14.78
C PHE A 32 12.68 3.81 -14.89
N THR A 33 11.67 4.63 -15.16
CA THR A 33 11.80 6.08 -15.07
C THR A 33 12.13 6.49 -13.63
N LEU A 34 12.75 7.66 -13.45
CA LEU A 34 13.09 8.17 -12.11
C LEU A 34 11.90 8.09 -11.13
N PRO A 35 10.65 8.51 -11.50
CA PRO A 35 9.50 8.38 -10.61
C PRO A 35 9.20 6.95 -10.14
N ILE A 36 9.40 5.93 -10.98
CA ILE A 36 9.18 4.53 -10.60
C ILE A 36 10.30 4.06 -9.68
N ILE A 37 11.56 4.40 -9.97
CA ILE A 37 12.71 4.06 -9.13
C ILE A 37 12.53 4.62 -7.70
N TYR A 38 12.13 5.89 -7.57
CA TYR A 38 11.87 6.48 -6.26
C TYR A 38 10.77 5.75 -5.49
N GLN A 39 9.68 5.39 -6.17
CA GLN A 39 8.59 4.64 -5.52
C GLN A 39 9.04 3.25 -5.05
N LEU A 40 9.95 2.61 -5.79
CA LEU A 40 10.51 1.29 -5.42
C LEU A 40 11.46 1.37 -4.23
N LEU A 41 12.25 2.45 -4.12
CA LEU A 41 13.26 2.66 -3.09
C LEU A 41 12.76 3.37 -1.82
N ASP A 42 11.59 4.01 -1.86
CA ASP A 42 11.08 4.82 -0.74
C ASP A 42 11.12 4.09 0.61
N ASN A 43 11.64 4.77 1.65
CA ASN A 43 11.97 4.26 3.00
C ASN A 43 13.20 3.34 3.14
N GLU A 44 14.03 3.14 2.10
CA GLU A 44 15.34 2.51 2.29
C GLU A 44 16.24 3.39 3.18
N SER A 45 16.98 2.80 4.13
CA SER A 45 17.74 3.54 5.14
C SER A 45 18.85 4.41 4.55
N ILE A 46 19.35 4.08 3.36
CA ILE A 46 20.27 4.94 2.61
C ILE A 46 19.63 6.30 2.34
N LEU A 47 18.28 6.41 2.31
CA LEU A 47 17.48 7.63 2.13
C LEU A 47 17.23 8.43 3.42
N LYS A 48 17.76 7.99 4.57
CA LYS A 48 17.60 8.67 5.86
C LYS A 48 18.95 8.74 6.54
N GLU A 49 19.72 9.79 6.25
CA GLU A 49 20.54 10.34 7.30
C GLU A 49 19.62 11.04 8.30
N GLU A 50 19.79 10.67 9.57
CA GLU A 50 19.04 11.17 10.71
C GLU A 50 19.01 12.70 10.73
N ASN A 51 17.83 13.29 10.53
CA ASN A 51 17.57 14.68 10.87
C ASN A 51 16.16 14.89 11.45
N ASP A 52 15.74 13.95 12.30
CA ASP A 52 14.64 14.17 13.24
C ASP A 52 15.16 14.05 14.69
N LEU A 53 16.19 14.85 15.02
CA LEU A 53 16.49 15.21 16.40
C LEU A 53 16.18 16.70 16.62
N ILE A 54 15.03 16.93 17.24
CA ILE A 54 14.78 18.04 18.17
C ILE A 54 14.87 19.44 17.54
N ASN A 55 13.77 19.86 16.91
CA ASN A 55 13.37 21.28 16.93
C ASN A 55 12.15 21.44 17.85
N ASN A 56 12.36 21.15 19.14
CA ASN A 56 11.55 21.71 20.21
C ASN A 56 12.17 23.04 20.62
N ASN A 57 11.76 24.12 19.96
CA ASN A 57 11.72 25.45 20.57
C ASN A 57 10.85 26.36 19.71
N ASN A 58 9.60 26.51 20.11
CA ASN A 58 8.99 27.83 20.28
C ASN A 58 7.67 27.71 21.05
N ASN A 59 7.74 28.10 22.32
CA ASN A 59 6.60 28.47 23.14
C ASN A 59 6.05 29.81 22.62
N ASN A 60 4.77 29.84 22.23
CA ASN A 60 3.71 30.48 23.03
C ASN A 60 2.41 30.68 22.23
N ASN A 61 1.30 30.46 22.96
CA ASN A 61 -0.09 30.78 22.67
C ASN A 61 -0.91 29.73 21.89
N GLU A 62 -1.47 28.76 22.63
CA GLU A 62 -2.93 28.56 22.72
C GLU A 62 -3.23 27.32 23.60
N ALA A 63 -3.72 27.55 24.83
CA ALA A 63 -4.04 26.53 25.83
C ALA A 63 -5.21 25.58 25.46
N ASN A 64 -5.68 25.59 24.21
CA ASN A 64 -6.76 24.74 23.70
C ASN A 64 -6.32 23.76 22.60
N GLY A 65 -5.03 23.75 22.20
CA GLY A 65 -4.48 22.87 21.16
C GLY A 65 -3.87 21.56 21.68
N ASN A 66 -3.54 21.47 22.96
CA ASN A 66 -2.74 20.37 23.52
C ASN A 66 -3.53 19.09 23.78
N ASP A 67 -4.79 19.17 24.21
CA ASP A 67 -5.60 17.97 24.48
C ASP A 67 -5.98 17.23 23.18
N TYR A 68 -6.29 17.97 22.12
CA TYR A 68 -6.63 17.39 20.82
C TYR A 68 -5.43 16.68 20.16
N ILE A 69 -4.24 17.29 20.22
CA ILE A 69 -3.00 16.65 19.73
C ILE A 69 -2.68 15.42 20.59
N PHE A 70 -2.86 15.50 21.91
CA PHE A 70 -2.68 14.37 22.83
C PHE A 70 -3.60 13.19 22.50
N TYR A 71 -4.92 13.39 22.33
CA TYR A 71 -5.85 12.31 21.99
C TYR A 71 -5.69 11.79 20.56
N LYS A 72 -5.34 12.67 19.61
CA LYS A 72 -4.98 12.25 18.24
C LYS A 72 -3.76 11.34 18.27
N ASN A 73 -2.73 11.71 19.03
CA ASN A 73 -1.52 10.91 19.18
C ASN A 73 -1.81 9.61 19.94
N GLN A 74 -2.62 9.62 21.00
CA GLN A 74 -3.03 8.39 21.69
C GLN A 74 -3.84 7.44 20.77
N LEU A 75 -4.63 7.99 19.86
CA LEU A 75 -5.38 7.22 18.86
C LEU A 75 -4.50 6.67 17.75
N LEU A 76 -3.56 7.48 17.26
CA LEU A 76 -2.49 7.06 16.37
C LEU A 76 -1.63 6.00 17.03
N ASP A 77 -1.31 6.13 18.32
CA ASP A 77 -0.57 5.14 19.09
C ASP A 77 -1.38 3.87 19.25
N LYS A 78 -2.70 3.93 19.43
CA LYS A 78 -3.55 2.73 19.44
C LYS A 78 -3.57 2.06 18.06
N ILE A 79 -3.66 2.83 16.98
CA ILE A 79 -3.55 2.31 15.61
C ILE A 79 -2.18 1.68 15.43
N ILE A 80 -1.11 2.44 15.58
CA ILE A 80 0.28 2.04 15.45
C ILE A 80 0.57 0.86 16.36
N ASN A 81 0.03 0.76 17.57
CA ASN A 81 0.22 -0.38 18.46
C ASN A 81 -0.57 -1.61 17.97
N GLU A 82 -1.83 -1.49 17.57
CA GLU A 82 -2.56 -2.60 16.92
C GLU A 82 -1.87 -3.02 15.61
N PHE A 83 -1.15 -2.09 14.97
CA PHE A 83 -0.46 -2.28 13.71
C PHE A 83 0.98 -2.83 13.89
N ASN A 84 1.69 -2.43 14.93
CA ASN A 84 3.11 -2.72 15.18
C ASN A 84 3.30 -3.75 16.29
N ASN A 85 2.26 -4.07 17.07
CA ASN A 85 2.24 -5.25 17.90
C ASN A 85 2.39 -6.42 16.95
N LYS A 86 3.65 -6.88 16.84
CA LYS A 86 4.02 -8.15 16.23
C LYS A 86 3.16 -9.19 16.94
N ASN A 87 2.02 -9.54 16.36
CA ASN A 87 1.34 -10.77 16.71
C ASN A 87 2.24 -11.88 16.18
N ILE A 88 3.22 -12.25 17.00
CA ILE A 88 4.16 -13.38 16.79
C ILE A 88 3.38 -14.70 16.60
N ASN A 89 2.07 -14.69 16.91
CA ASN A 89 1.15 -15.82 16.78
C ASN A 89 0.04 -15.58 15.74
N ALA A 90 0.21 -14.68 14.76
CA ALA A 90 -0.78 -14.47 13.72
C ALA A 90 -0.99 -15.77 12.92
N SER A 91 -2.01 -16.53 13.31
CA SER A 91 -2.44 -17.73 12.59
C SER A 91 -2.75 -17.37 11.13
N ASN A 92 -2.48 -18.30 10.20
CA ASN A 92 -2.68 -18.20 8.75
C ASN A 92 -4.11 -17.81 8.28
N PHE A 93 -5.01 -17.43 9.19
CA PHE A 93 -6.40 -17.11 8.94
C PHE A 93 -6.74 -15.61 8.96
N GLU A 94 -5.91 -14.73 9.54
CA GLU A 94 -6.28 -13.30 9.63
C GLU A 94 -6.12 -12.54 8.31
N PHE A 95 -5.27 -12.99 7.38
CA PHE A 95 -4.96 -12.29 6.13
C PHE A 95 -5.15 -13.21 4.92
N PRO A 96 -6.33 -13.21 4.27
CA PRO A 96 -6.65 -14.11 3.17
C PRO A 96 -5.63 -14.09 2.02
N MET A 97 -5.08 -12.91 1.71
CA MET A 97 -4.08 -12.75 0.64
C MET A 97 -2.76 -13.51 0.90
N LEU A 98 -2.43 -13.82 2.16
CA LEU A 98 -1.13 -14.40 2.55
C LEU A 98 -1.20 -15.88 2.94
N LYS A 99 -2.33 -16.56 2.69
CA LYS A 99 -2.64 -17.89 3.24
C LYS A 99 -1.66 -19.02 2.88
N ASN A 100 -0.79 -18.84 1.88
CA ASN A 100 0.13 -19.86 1.35
C ASN A 100 1.61 -19.56 1.62
N LEU A 101 1.93 -18.63 2.51
CA LEU A 101 3.31 -18.24 2.79
C LEU A 101 3.84 -19.00 4.01
N GLU A 102 4.87 -19.82 3.79
CA GLU A 102 5.52 -20.62 4.85
C GLU A 102 6.57 -19.81 5.64
N ASP A 103 7.20 -18.81 5.00
CA ASP A 103 8.26 -17.97 5.58
C ASP A 103 7.68 -16.62 6.03
N ASN A 104 8.00 -16.15 7.25
CA ASN A 104 7.45 -14.95 7.94
C ASN A 104 7.16 -13.78 6.99
N PRO A 105 5.95 -13.71 6.40
CA PRO A 105 5.66 -12.76 5.33
C PRO A 105 5.54 -11.34 5.88
N PHE A 106 5.36 -11.22 7.20
CA PHE A 106 5.18 -9.95 7.88
C PHE A 106 6.39 -9.02 7.80
N LEU A 107 7.59 -9.54 7.47
CA LEU A 107 8.76 -8.71 7.25
C LEU A 107 8.59 -7.78 6.03
N PHE A 108 7.93 -8.28 4.97
CA PHE A 108 7.74 -7.55 3.70
C PHE A 108 6.28 -7.18 3.44
N PHE A 109 5.35 -7.76 4.19
CA PHE A 109 3.92 -7.49 4.12
C PHE A 109 3.39 -7.03 5.46
N GLU A 110 3.02 -5.76 5.55
CA GLU A 110 2.42 -5.23 6.76
C GLU A 110 0.89 -5.33 6.66
N LYS A 111 0.26 -6.21 7.47
CA LYS A 111 -1.18 -6.52 7.46
C LYS A 111 -1.74 -6.90 6.09
N GLY A 112 -1.08 -7.84 5.42
CA GLY A 112 -1.57 -8.36 4.14
C GLY A 112 -1.31 -7.44 2.95
N LEU A 113 -0.65 -6.29 3.14
CA LEU A 113 -0.25 -5.40 2.07
C LEU A 113 1.27 -5.35 1.90
N PRO A 114 1.77 -5.21 0.65
CA PRO A 114 3.17 -4.92 0.40
C PRO A 114 3.63 -3.72 1.22
N ASN A 115 4.70 -3.88 2.00
CA ASN A 115 5.33 -2.76 2.67
C ASN A 115 6.44 -2.17 1.79
N LYS A 116 6.73 -0.90 2.04
CA LYS A 116 7.90 -0.24 1.47
C LYS A 116 9.16 -0.64 2.27
N PRO A 117 10.34 -0.69 1.63
CA PRO A 117 10.58 -0.37 0.22
C PRO A 117 10.18 -1.52 -0.70
N TYR A 118 9.46 -1.21 -1.78
CA TYR A 118 8.79 -2.22 -2.60
C TYR A 118 9.75 -3.17 -3.32
N TYR A 119 10.99 -2.75 -3.58
CA TYR A 119 11.96 -3.65 -4.22
C TYR A 119 12.28 -4.89 -3.37
N LYS A 120 12.29 -4.77 -2.03
CA LYS A 120 12.46 -5.89 -1.10
C LYS A 120 11.27 -6.84 -1.16
N THR A 121 10.07 -6.28 -1.19
CA THR A 121 8.83 -7.04 -1.32
C THR A 121 8.80 -7.81 -2.64
N ILE A 122 9.18 -7.17 -3.75
CA ILE A 122 9.32 -7.82 -5.06
C ILE A 122 10.35 -8.95 -5.03
N ALA A 123 11.52 -8.74 -4.41
CA ALA A 123 12.54 -9.77 -4.27
C ALA A 123 12.01 -11.01 -3.52
N TYR A 124 11.31 -10.79 -2.41
CA TYR A 124 10.65 -11.85 -1.67
C TYR A 124 9.60 -12.61 -2.49
N ILE A 125 8.79 -11.89 -3.29
CA ILE A 125 7.80 -12.51 -4.18
C ILE A 125 8.46 -13.40 -5.21
N ILE A 126 9.50 -12.90 -5.88
CA ILE A 126 10.24 -13.64 -6.90
C ILE A 126 10.86 -14.90 -6.30
N TYR A 127 11.49 -14.77 -5.12
CA TYR A 127 12.03 -15.90 -4.36
C TYR A 127 10.94 -16.95 -4.07
N SER A 128 9.84 -16.52 -3.45
CA SER A 128 8.76 -17.41 -3.02
C SER A 128 8.08 -18.09 -4.21
N TRP A 129 7.86 -17.34 -5.30
CA TRP A 129 7.29 -17.87 -6.54
C TRP A 129 8.22 -18.89 -7.17
N ASN A 130 9.51 -18.61 -7.20
CA ASN A 130 10.50 -19.55 -7.71
C ASN A 130 10.56 -20.83 -6.86
N LYS A 131 10.52 -20.72 -5.54
CA LYS A 131 10.55 -21.86 -4.61
C LYS A 131 9.31 -22.73 -4.74
N ASN A 132 8.13 -22.13 -4.72
CA ASN A 132 6.85 -22.84 -4.71
C ASN A 132 6.38 -23.24 -6.11
N LYS A 133 7.02 -22.73 -7.17
CA LYS A 133 6.63 -22.89 -8.59
C LYS A 133 5.21 -22.39 -8.89
N GLU A 134 4.64 -21.62 -7.99
CA GLU A 134 3.35 -20.96 -8.10
C GLU A 134 3.41 -19.58 -7.47
N PHE A 135 2.53 -18.69 -7.92
CA PHE A 135 2.48 -17.34 -7.40
C PHE A 135 2.09 -17.37 -5.90
N PRO A 136 2.83 -16.69 -5.02
CA PRO A 136 2.75 -16.92 -3.58
C PRO A 136 1.48 -16.38 -2.89
N TYR A 137 0.61 -15.66 -3.61
CA TYR A 137 -0.64 -15.12 -3.07
C TYR A 137 -1.85 -15.66 -3.82
N ASN A 138 -2.96 -15.83 -3.08
CA ASN A 138 -4.26 -16.08 -3.66
C ASN A 138 -5.09 -14.80 -3.58
N PHE A 139 -5.30 -14.16 -4.73
CA PHE A 139 -6.37 -13.19 -4.87
C PHE A 139 -7.68 -13.96 -4.92
N ILE A 140 -8.58 -13.70 -3.97
CA ILE A 140 -9.93 -14.29 -4.02
C ILE A 140 -10.71 -13.48 -5.05
N ASP A 141 -10.85 -14.07 -6.23
CA ASP A 141 -11.60 -13.54 -7.36
C ASP A 141 -13.10 -13.61 -7.06
N HIS A 142 -13.79 -12.47 -7.12
CA HIS A 142 -15.24 -12.36 -6.92
C HIS A 142 -15.99 -12.06 -8.23
N ASN A 143 -15.57 -12.65 -9.35
CA ASN A 143 -16.28 -12.53 -10.64
C ASN A 143 -16.41 -11.08 -11.14
N MET A 144 -15.37 -10.26 -10.98
CA MET A 144 -15.33 -8.91 -11.58
C MET A 144 -14.81 -9.00 -13.03
N PRO A 145 -15.69 -9.07 -14.06
CA PRO A 145 -15.38 -9.77 -15.32
C PRO A 145 -14.26 -9.16 -16.17
N ASN A 146 -14.05 -7.84 -16.10
CA ASN A 146 -13.25 -7.13 -17.11
C ASN A 146 -11.76 -6.95 -16.73
N GLU A 147 -11.40 -7.04 -15.46
CA GLU A 147 -10.00 -6.87 -15.00
C GLU A 147 -9.27 -8.23 -14.81
N ILE A 148 -10.04 -9.32 -14.90
CA ILE A 148 -9.55 -10.70 -14.69
C ILE A 148 -8.67 -11.17 -15.85
N GLU A 149 -9.01 -10.82 -17.09
CA GLU A 149 -8.30 -11.36 -18.27
C GLU A 149 -6.91 -10.73 -18.41
N GLU A 150 -6.80 -9.41 -18.28
CA GLU A 150 -5.52 -8.69 -18.32
C GLU A 150 -4.58 -9.19 -17.20
N TYR A 151 -5.10 -9.34 -15.99
CA TYR A 151 -4.34 -9.88 -14.87
C TYR A 151 -3.86 -11.32 -15.10
N LYS A 152 -4.73 -12.19 -15.63
CA LYS A 152 -4.37 -13.58 -15.98
C LYS A 152 -3.28 -13.64 -17.04
N ILE A 153 -3.36 -12.79 -18.07
CA ILE A 153 -2.35 -12.70 -19.12
C ILE A 153 -1.00 -12.30 -18.52
N ILE A 154 -0.95 -11.20 -17.77
CA ILE A 154 0.31 -10.72 -17.15
C ILE A 154 0.88 -11.76 -16.18
N LYS A 155 0.03 -12.40 -15.36
CA LYS A 155 0.47 -13.46 -14.44
C LYS A 155 1.05 -14.67 -15.19
N THR A 156 0.49 -15.02 -16.35
CA THR A 156 0.99 -16.10 -17.20
C THR A 156 2.34 -15.74 -17.81
N GLU A 157 2.52 -14.50 -18.30
CA GLU A 157 3.80 -14.02 -18.80
C GLU A 157 4.88 -14.00 -17.72
N LEU A 158 4.56 -13.52 -16.52
CA LEU A 158 5.46 -13.53 -15.36
C LEU A 158 5.85 -14.95 -14.93
N ASN A 159 4.89 -15.88 -14.92
CA ASN A 159 5.16 -17.30 -14.66
C ASN A 159 6.26 -17.83 -15.59
N GLU A 160 6.14 -17.55 -16.88
CA GLU A 160 7.13 -18.00 -17.86
C GLU A 160 8.49 -17.30 -17.69
N LYS A 161 8.51 -16.01 -17.35
CA LYS A 161 9.76 -15.29 -17.04
C LYS A 161 10.47 -15.87 -15.80
N ILE A 162 9.73 -16.20 -14.74
CA ILE A 162 10.28 -16.75 -13.49
C ILE A 162 10.76 -18.19 -13.68
N LYS A 163 10.03 -19.01 -14.45
CA LYS A 163 10.52 -20.35 -14.84
C LYS A 163 11.84 -20.26 -15.61
N LYS A 164 11.93 -19.33 -16.57
CA LYS A 164 13.18 -19.09 -17.33
C LYS A 164 14.31 -18.64 -16.41
N LEU A 165 14.06 -17.68 -15.51
CA LEU A 165 15.03 -17.23 -14.50
C LEU A 165 15.59 -18.41 -13.70
N TYR A 166 14.72 -19.29 -13.22
CA TYR A 166 15.13 -20.48 -12.47
C TYR A 166 16.02 -21.44 -13.27
N LEU A 167 15.62 -21.73 -14.51
CA LEU A 167 16.39 -22.60 -15.40
C LEU A 167 17.79 -22.02 -15.67
N THR A 168 17.88 -20.70 -15.86
CA THR A 168 19.17 -20.02 -16.06
C THR A 168 20.03 -20.02 -14.80
N LEU A 169 19.46 -19.74 -13.62
CA LEU A 169 20.20 -19.78 -12.35
C LEU A 169 20.71 -21.18 -11.99
N SER A 170 20.01 -22.23 -12.43
CA SER A 170 20.43 -23.62 -12.22
C SER A 170 21.65 -24.01 -13.05
N ASN A 171 21.99 -23.24 -14.08
CA ASN A 171 23.17 -23.45 -14.91
C ASN A 171 24.39 -22.74 -14.31
N GLN A 172 25.25 -23.50 -13.63
CA GLN A 172 26.34 -23.01 -12.75
C GLN A 172 27.46 -22.20 -13.46
N ALA A 173 27.42 -22.05 -14.78
CA ALA A 173 28.45 -21.36 -15.56
C ALA A 173 28.23 -19.85 -15.74
N GLN A 174 27.04 -19.33 -15.41
CA GLN A 174 26.67 -17.93 -15.70
C GLN A 174 26.73 -17.01 -14.47
N ASN A 175 27.11 -15.75 -14.71
CA ASN A 175 27.16 -14.72 -13.69
C ASN A 175 25.74 -14.37 -13.20
N LYS A 176 25.42 -14.70 -11.94
CA LYS A 176 24.10 -14.42 -11.34
C LYS A 176 23.68 -12.96 -11.43
N LYS A 177 24.61 -12.01 -11.26
CA LYS A 177 24.32 -10.57 -11.38
C LYS A 177 23.74 -10.25 -12.76
N GLU A 178 24.35 -10.78 -13.81
CA GLU A 178 23.90 -10.58 -15.20
C GLU A 178 22.55 -11.25 -15.47
N ILE A 179 22.32 -12.44 -14.90
CA ILE A 179 21.03 -13.14 -15.00
C ILE A 179 19.90 -12.30 -14.40
N TYR A 180 20.07 -11.83 -13.15
CA TYR A 180 19.07 -10.98 -12.49
C TYR A 180 18.89 -9.65 -13.22
N TRP A 181 19.98 -9.04 -13.68
CA TRP A 181 19.92 -7.81 -14.46
C TRP A 181 19.06 -7.96 -15.71
N ASN A 182 19.31 -9.01 -16.50
CA ASN A 182 18.55 -9.32 -17.70
C ASN A 182 17.09 -9.66 -17.41
N PHE A 183 16.80 -10.19 -16.24
CA PHE A 183 15.46 -10.45 -15.77
C PHE A 183 14.72 -9.16 -15.42
N PHE A 184 15.28 -8.30 -14.56
CA PHE A 184 14.67 -7.03 -14.17
C PHE A 184 14.51 -6.06 -15.33
N ASN A 185 15.46 -6.05 -16.28
CA ASN A 185 15.38 -5.19 -17.46
C ASN A 185 14.19 -5.52 -18.38
N LYS A 186 13.56 -6.68 -18.20
CA LYS A 186 12.40 -7.14 -18.99
C LYS A 186 11.06 -6.93 -18.29
N PHE A 187 11.03 -6.33 -17.10
CA PHE A 187 9.78 -6.03 -16.42
C PHE A 187 9.04 -4.86 -17.05
N SER A 188 7.73 -4.99 -17.19
CA SER A 188 6.80 -3.88 -17.41
C SER A 188 6.26 -3.32 -16.09
N ILE A 189 5.67 -2.13 -16.13
CA ILE A 189 5.00 -1.54 -14.95
C ILE A 189 3.84 -2.44 -14.49
N ALA A 190 3.07 -2.99 -15.43
CA ALA A 190 1.96 -3.88 -15.10
C ALA A 190 2.44 -5.14 -14.37
N GLU A 191 3.61 -5.68 -14.74
CA GLU A 191 4.22 -6.81 -14.05
C GLU A 191 4.68 -6.46 -12.63
N LEU A 192 5.33 -5.31 -12.43
CA LEU A 192 5.68 -4.81 -11.09
C LEU A 192 4.44 -4.69 -10.21
N LEU A 193 3.32 -4.28 -10.80
CA LEU A 193 2.05 -4.12 -10.09
C LEU A 193 1.40 -5.45 -9.76
N VAL A 194 1.42 -6.42 -10.66
CA VAL A 194 0.90 -7.77 -10.38
C VAL A 194 1.64 -8.40 -9.21
N LEU A 195 2.96 -8.19 -9.12
CA LEU A 195 3.77 -8.60 -7.98
C LEU A 195 3.26 -7.93 -6.68
N LEU A 196 2.91 -6.64 -6.73
CA LEU A 196 2.36 -5.88 -5.60
C LEU A 196 0.83 -6.02 -5.42
N GLY A 197 0.17 -6.89 -6.20
CA GLY A 197 -1.28 -7.11 -6.14
C GLY A 197 -2.15 -6.01 -6.75
N SER A 198 -1.69 -5.42 -7.84
CA SER A 198 -2.37 -4.35 -8.59
C SER A 198 -2.26 -4.59 -10.11
N SER A 199 -3.01 -3.83 -10.93
CA SER A 199 -3.18 -4.07 -12.37
C SER A 199 -2.96 -2.85 -13.29
N LYS A 200 -2.44 -1.70 -12.81
CA LYS A 200 -2.37 -0.45 -13.64
C LYS A 200 -0.96 0.03 -14.01
N VAL A 201 -0.72 1.35 -14.07
CA VAL A 201 0.53 2.00 -14.54
C VAL A 201 1.19 2.85 -13.45
N ILE A 202 0.74 2.72 -12.20
CA ILE A 202 1.23 3.48 -11.05
C ILE A 202 1.27 2.59 -9.81
N LEU A 203 2.35 2.67 -9.02
CA LEU A 203 2.52 1.91 -7.79
C LEU A 203 1.54 2.37 -6.70
N PRO A 204 1.02 1.44 -5.87
CA PRO A 204 0.07 1.79 -4.83
C PRO A 204 0.65 2.78 -3.81
N PRO A 205 -0.15 3.72 -3.28
CA PRO A 205 0.25 4.48 -2.10
C PRO A 205 0.54 3.53 -0.93
N SER A 206 1.41 3.95 0.00
CA SER A 206 1.66 3.11 1.17
C SER A 206 0.41 3.03 2.06
N ILE A 207 0.29 1.95 2.83
CA ILE A 207 -0.77 1.84 3.84
C ILE A 207 -0.70 2.99 4.85
N ASN A 208 0.50 3.43 5.20
CA ASN A 208 0.69 4.55 6.12
C ASN A 208 0.12 5.86 5.56
N ASP A 209 0.28 6.10 4.26
CA ASP A 209 -0.33 7.26 3.60
C ASP A 209 -1.86 7.15 3.57
N CYS A 210 -2.37 5.95 3.30
CA CYS A 210 -3.81 5.65 3.34
C CYS A 210 -4.41 5.89 4.74
N ILE A 211 -3.73 5.42 5.79
CA ILE A 211 -4.13 5.61 7.19
C ILE A 211 -4.10 7.08 7.56
N LYS A 212 -3.03 7.81 7.22
CA LYS A 212 -2.93 9.26 7.47
C LYS A 212 -4.11 10.01 6.86
N ALA A 213 -4.39 9.79 5.57
CA ALA A 213 -5.52 10.42 4.89
C ALA A 213 -6.88 10.07 5.51
N PHE A 214 -7.00 8.87 6.08
CA PHE A 214 -8.21 8.41 6.76
C PHE A 214 -8.43 9.08 8.13
N VAL A 215 -7.36 9.23 8.92
CA VAL A 215 -7.42 9.79 10.29
C VAL A 215 -7.30 11.31 10.33
N ASP A 216 -7.02 11.97 9.21
CA ASP A 216 -6.99 13.41 9.15
C ASP A 216 -8.34 14.00 9.56
N VAL A 217 -8.29 15.14 10.27
CA VAL A 217 -9.52 15.82 10.66
C VAL A 217 -10.17 16.45 9.44
N HIS A 218 -11.44 16.12 9.27
CA HIS A 218 -12.23 16.57 8.15
C HIS A 218 -12.28 18.12 8.16
N PRO A 219 -12.12 18.80 7.01
CA PRO A 219 -12.02 20.26 6.95
C PRO A 219 -13.16 21.00 7.66
N LYS A 220 -14.38 20.46 7.59
CA LYS A 220 -15.58 21.03 8.23
C LYS A 220 -15.58 20.94 9.76
N ASP A 221 -14.70 20.15 10.37
CA ASP A 221 -14.66 19.91 11.82
C ASP A 221 -13.38 20.44 12.47
N LYS A 222 -12.51 21.11 11.71
CA LYS A 222 -11.26 21.71 12.23
C LYS A 222 -11.48 22.72 13.36
N GLN A 223 -12.67 23.35 13.40
CA GLN A 223 -13.03 24.36 14.40
C GLN A 223 -13.76 23.78 15.64
N CYS A 224 -13.97 22.46 15.71
CA CYS A 224 -14.68 21.82 16.82
C CYS A 224 -13.81 21.77 18.09
N LYS A 225 -14.16 22.59 19.10
CA LYS A 225 -13.33 22.81 20.30
C LYS A 225 -13.51 21.79 21.44
N LYS A 226 -14.66 21.09 21.53
CA LYS A 226 -15.02 20.34 22.76
C LYS A 226 -14.56 18.88 22.80
N TYR A 227 -14.46 18.19 21.66
CA TYR A 227 -14.11 16.76 21.58
C TYR A 227 -13.18 16.43 20.40
N GLY A 228 -12.50 17.46 19.85
CA GLY A 228 -11.85 17.36 18.55
C GLY A 228 -12.84 17.28 17.39
N GLY A 229 -12.31 17.39 16.17
CA GLY A 229 -13.08 17.20 14.94
C GLY A 229 -13.24 15.73 14.56
N LEU A 230 -14.29 15.40 13.83
CA LEU A 230 -14.42 14.08 13.21
C LEU A 230 -13.33 13.89 12.15
N THR A 231 -12.78 12.68 12.07
CA THR A 231 -11.86 12.34 10.99
C THR A 231 -12.61 12.21 9.66
N VAL A 232 -11.88 12.29 8.55
CA VAL A 232 -12.42 11.99 7.21
C VAL A 232 -13.05 10.60 7.20
N GLY A 233 -12.39 9.61 7.82
CA GLY A 233 -12.90 8.27 8.02
C GLY A 233 -14.23 8.21 8.76
N ALA A 234 -14.34 8.87 9.91
CA ALA A 234 -15.58 8.88 10.70
C ALA A 234 -16.74 9.56 9.95
N ARG A 235 -16.45 10.68 9.29
CA ARG A 235 -17.40 11.38 8.42
C ARG A 235 -17.88 10.52 7.25
N ALA A 236 -17.02 9.69 6.69
CA ALA A 236 -17.43 8.75 5.67
C ALA A 236 -18.30 7.63 6.27
N LEU A 237 -17.88 7.05 7.40
CA LEU A 237 -18.60 5.97 8.07
C LEU A 237 -20.05 6.37 8.41
N SER A 238 -20.26 7.61 8.87
CA SER A 238 -21.60 8.08 9.24
C SER A 238 -22.63 7.96 8.11
N LYS A 239 -22.19 8.02 6.85
CA LYS A 239 -23.07 7.86 5.67
C LYS A 239 -23.51 6.42 5.46
N HIS A 240 -22.68 5.45 5.87
CA HIS A 240 -22.95 4.02 5.75
C HIS A 240 -23.76 3.49 6.93
N CYS A 241 -23.46 3.93 8.16
CA CYS A 241 -24.25 3.55 9.32
C CYS A 241 -25.70 4.04 9.25
N HIS A 242 -26.00 5.11 8.51
CA HIS A 242 -27.39 5.52 8.28
C HIS A 242 -28.13 4.60 7.28
N ARG A 243 -27.40 3.81 6.50
CA ARG A 243 -27.93 2.92 5.46
C ARG A 243 -28.01 1.46 5.91
N ASP A 244 -27.14 1.05 6.83
CA ASP A 244 -27.16 -0.26 7.47
C ASP A 244 -28.23 -0.29 8.57
N GLN A 245 -29.32 -1.01 8.32
CA GLN A 245 -30.44 -1.15 9.26
C GLN A 245 -30.12 -2.09 10.41
N THR A 246 -29.06 -2.89 10.28
CA THR A 246 -28.70 -3.95 11.22
C THR A 246 -27.59 -3.55 12.18
N ASN A 247 -26.83 -2.48 11.86
CA ASN A 247 -25.57 -2.09 12.49
C ASN A 247 -24.52 -3.21 12.60
N LYS A 248 -24.71 -4.34 11.90
CA LYS A 248 -23.88 -5.54 12.07
C LYS A 248 -22.50 -5.37 11.45
N TRP A 249 -22.41 -4.68 10.31
CA TRP A 249 -21.15 -4.55 9.61
C TRP A 249 -20.40 -3.28 10.00
N TRP A 250 -21.07 -2.13 9.90
CA TRP A 250 -20.46 -0.81 10.11
C TRP A 250 -20.40 -0.38 11.59
N GLY A 251 -21.05 -1.14 12.47
CA GLY A 251 -21.06 -0.93 13.91
C GLY A 251 -21.95 0.22 14.36
N ASP A 252 -22.07 0.36 15.69
CA ASP A 252 -22.87 1.41 16.32
C ASP A 252 -22.15 2.76 16.27
N TYR A 253 -22.49 3.59 15.29
CA TYR A 253 -21.95 4.93 15.13
C TYR A 253 -22.65 5.96 16.04
N THR A 254 -22.50 5.79 17.35
CA THR A 254 -23.11 6.65 18.38
C THR A 254 -22.06 7.26 19.31
N GLY A 255 -22.48 8.14 20.22
CA GLY A 255 -21.60 8.78 21.19
C GLY A 255 -20.88 10.04 20.67
N ASN A 256 -19.82 10.42 21.38
CA ASN A 256 -19.06 11.64 21.11
C ASN A 256 -18.09 11.45 19.92
N THR A 257 -17.36 12.51 19.54
CA THR A 257 -16.41 12.48 18.42
C THR A 257 -15.37 11.36 18.55
N LEU A 258 -14.84 11.13 19.76
CA LEU A 258 -13.85 10.08 20.00
C LEU A 258 -14.45 8.68 19.76
N ASN A 259 -15.67 8.42 20.25
CA ASN A 259 -16.35 7.14 19.99
C ASN A 259 -16.52 6.89 18.49
N LYS A 260 -16.93 7.92 17.74
CA LYS A 260 -17.15 7.85 16.30
C LYS A 260 -15.87 7.62 15.51
N ASN A 261 -14.80 8.31 15.87
CA ASN A 261 -13.48 8.12 15.27
C ASN A 261 -12.94 6.70 15.55
N ASN A 262 -13.08 6.21 16.78
CA ASN A 262 -12.70 4.84 17.15
C ASN A 262 -13.49 3.79 16.38
N CYS A 263 -14.79 3.99 16.20
CA CYS A 263 -15.63 3.09 15.41
C CYS A 263 -15.12 2.99 13.96
N ALA A 264 -14.84 4.14 13.33
CA ALA A 264 -14.28 4.19 11.98
C ALA A 264 -12.93 3.47 11.87
N ILE A 265 -12.05 3.64 12.85
CA ILE A 265 -10.75 2.96 12.90
C ILE A 265 -10.92 1.45 13.00
N ASN A 266 -11.80 0.97 13.88
CA ASN A 266 -12.07 -0.45 14.03
C ASN A 266 -12.59 -1.07 12.72
N ILE A 267 -13.43 -0.34 11.97
CA ILE A 267 -13.89 -0.76 10.65
C ILE A 267 -12.73 -0.83 9.64
N LEU A 268 -11.85 0.17 9.61
CA LEU A 268 -10.68 0.13 8.72
C LEU A 268 -9.75 -1.04 9.06
N ILE A 269 -9.48 -1.29 10.35
CA ILE A 269 -8.71 -2.46 10.81
C ILE A 269 -9.36 -3.76 10.34
N LYS A 270 -10.68 -3.90 10.54
CA LYS A 270 -11.44 -5.07 10.12
C LYS A 270 -11.33 -5.30 8.61
N LEU A 271 -11.39 -4.24 7.81
CA LEU A 271 -11.21 -4.31 6.36
C LEU A 271 -9.80 -4.74 5.97
N LEU A 272 -8.77 -4.15 6.59
CA LEU A 272 -7.36 -4.46 6.31
C LEU A 272 -7.00 -5.90 6.67
N LYS A 273 -7.52 -6.42 7.80
CA LYS A 273 -7.37 -7.84 8.15
C LYS A 273 -8.08 -8.73 7.12
N SER A 274 -9.36 -8.48 6.87
CA SER A 274 -10.16 -9.33 5.98
C SER A 274 -9.97 -9.07 4.48
N MET A 275 -9.00 -8.23 4.09
CA MET A 275 -8.79 -7.84 2.71
C MET A 275 -8.43 -9.06 1.86
N SER A 276 -9.12 -9.17 0.73
CA SER A 276 -8.95 -10.25 -0.24
C SER A 276 -8.66 -9.74 -1.65
N TRP A 277 -8.82 -8.43 -1.87
CA TRP A 277 -8.67 -7.79 -3.16
C TRP A 277 -8.18 -6.36 -3.01
N ILE A 278 -7.29 -5.96 -3.91
CA ILE A 278 -6.79 -4.60 -4.09
C ILE A 278 -7.03 -4.23 -5.55
N ASN A 279 -7.42 -2.99 -5.80
CA ASN A 279 -7.50 -2.47 -7.15
C ASN A 279 -6.95 -1.06 -7.23
N ILE A 280 -6.22 -0.81 -8.31
CA ILE A 280 -5.86 0.53 -8.73
C ILE A 280 -6.56 0.78 -10.05
N HIS A 281 -7.25 1.89 -10.21
CA HIS A 281 -7.81 2.27 -11.51
C HIS A 281 -7.89 3.78 -11.64
N LYS A 282 -8.18 4.26 -12.85
CA LYS A 282 -8.46 5.66 -13.10
C LYS A 282 -9.96 5.86 -13.27
N LEU A 283 -10.52 6.83 -12.56
CA LEU A 283 -11.84 7.37 -12.87
C LEU A 283 -11.73 8.34 -14.06
N PRO A 284 -12.86 8.74 -14.68
CA PRO A 284 -12.89 9.85 -15.62
C PRO A 284 -12.14 11.07 -15.06
N HIS A 285 -11.42 11.80 -15.93
CA HIS A 285 -10.53 12.91 -15.59
C HIS A 285 -9.22 12.53 -14.88
N ASP A 286 -8.67 11.35 -15.15
CA ASP A 286 -7.34 10.91 -14.70
C ASP A 286 -7.13 10.92 -13.18
N ILE A 287 -8.20 10.66 -12.41
CA ILE A 287 -8.10 10.51 -10.96
C ILE A 287 -7.73 9.06 -10.66
N ASN A 288 -6.53 8.82 -10.10
CA ASN A 288 -6.17 7.48 -9.65
C ASN A 288 -6.93 7.14 -8.36
N VAL A 289 -7.39 5.90 -8.31
CA VAL A 289 -8.15 5.34 -7.21
C VAL A 289 -7.42 4.11 -6.71
N TYR A 290 -7.27 4.02 -5.40
CA TYR A 290 -6.81 2.84 -4.70
C TYR A 290 -7.99 2.27 -3.91
N GLU A 291 -8.35 1.02 -4.16
CA GLU A 291 -9.42 0.32 -3.46
C GLU A 291 -8.91 -0.94 -2.79
N ILE A 292 -9.45 -1.22 -1.61
CA ILE A 292 -9.34 -2.52 -0.98
C ILE A 292 -10.74 -3.07 -0.74
N ARG A 293 -10.91 -4.38 -0.87
CA ARG A 293 -12.16 -5.08 -0.53
C ARG A 293 -11.87 -6.38 0.20
N ASN A 294 -12.81 -6.77 1.04
CA ASN A 294 -12.86 -8.10 1.63
C ASN A 294 -13.74 -9.05 0.83
N THR A 295 -13.83 -10.29 1.29
CA THR A 295 -14.56 -11.36 0.60
C THR A 295 -16.08 -11.16 0.55
N HIS A 296 -16.62 -10.26 1.36
CA HIS A 296 -18.04 -9.93 1.39
C HIS A 296 -18.35 -8.71 0.50
N GLY A 297 -17.35 -8.14 -0.18
CA GLY A 297 -17.50 -6.97 -1.03
C GLY A 297 -17.42 -5.63 -0.30
N TYR A 298 -17.31 -5.60 1.03
CA TYR A 298 -17.07 -4.36 1.77
C TYR A 298 -15.65 -3.87 1.52
N GLY A 299 -15.46 -2.55 1.49
CA GLY A 299 -14.16 -1.99 1.15
C GLY A 299 -13.93 -0.57 1.60
N ALA A 300 -12.79 -0.05 1.18
CA ALA A 300 -12.34 1.30 1.43
C ALA A 300 -11.66 1.85 0.16
N ARG A 301 -11.87 3.14 -0.12
CA ARG A 301 -11.39 3.80 -1.33
C ARG A 301 -10.61 5.06 -0.99
N TRP A 302 -9.48 5.24 -1.66
CA TRP A 302 -8.68 6.45 -1.66
C TRP A 302 -8.54 7.00 -3.07
N TYR A 303 -8.52 8.33 -3.18
CA TYR A 303 -8.00 9.00 -4.36
C TYR A 303 -6.55 9.33 -4.11
N PHE A 304 -5.70 9.19 -5.12
CA PHE A 304 -4.32 9.61 -4.99
C PHE A 304 -3.79 10.19 -6.29
N LYS A 305 -2.93 11.20 -6.14
CA LYS A 305 -2.18 11.80 -7.24
C LYS A 305 -0.73 11.89 -6.84
N ILE A 306 0.15 11.67 -7.82
CA ILE A 306 1.54 12.08 -7.66
C ILE A 306 1.57 13.56 -7.98
N ASN A 307 2.07 14.37 -7.06
CA ASN A 307 2.10 15.81 -7.26
C ASN A 307 3.07 16.14 -8.44
N PRO A 308 2.57 16.80 -9.51
CA PRO A 308 3.35 17.07 -10.72
C PRO A 308 4.57 17.94 -10.48
N GLU A 309 4.54 18.83 -9.49
CA GLU A 309 5.68 19.69 -9.16
C GLU A 309 6.88 18.86 -8.68
N TYR A 310 6.63 17.76 -7.96
CA TYR A 310 7.69 16.83 -7.55
C TYR A 310 8.20 16.01 -8.73
N LEU A 311 7.31 15.56 -9.62
CA LEU A 311 7.73 14.87 -10.85
C LEU A 311 8.60 15.78 -11.71
N ASN A 312 8.18 17.04 -11.90
CA ASN A 312 8.93 18.04 -12.63
C ASN A 312 10.27 18.36 -11.94
N GLN A 313 10.34 18.41 -10.60
CA GLN A 313 11.61 18.57 -9.87
C GLN A 313 12.56 17.39 -10.10
N ILE A 314 12.04 16.17 -10.06
CA ILE A 314 12.79 14.94 -10.34
C ILE A 314 13.29 14.93 -11.79
N GLU A 315 12.48 15.38 -12.74
CA GLU A 315 12.80 15.39 -14.18
C GLU A 315 13.68 16.57 -14.61
N SER A 316 13.64 17.71 -13.91
CA SER A 316 14.24 18.97 -14.40
C SER A 316 15.70 19.20 -14.00
N GLN A 317 16.18 18.87 -12.79
CA GLN A 317 17.59 19.14 -12.40
C GLN A 317 18.15 18.25 -11.27
N ASN A 318 19.35 17.68 -11.52
CA ASN A 318 20.42 17.27 -10.58
C ASN A 318 20.08 17.27 -9.07
N ILE A 319 19.27 16.32 -8.59
CA ILE A 319 19.20 16.10 -7.14
C ILE A 319 20.42 15.27 -6.73
N ILE A 320 21.39 15.95 -6.11
CA ILE A 320 22.64 15.39 -5.59
C ILE A 320 22.38 14.43 -4.42
N ASP A 321 21.18 14.43 -3.84
CA ASP A 321 20.91 13.69 -2.61
C ASP A 321 19.52 13.03 -2.60
N ILE A 322 19.53 11.71 -2.79
CA ILE A 322 18.34 10.84 -2.75
C ILE A 322 17.65 10.92 -1.36
N ASN A 323 18.38 11.37 -0.33
CA ASN A 323 17.93 11.40 1.07
C ASN A 323 16.87 12.48 1.34
N ASN A 324 16.74 13.45 0.44
CA ASN A 324 15.80 14.57 0.62
C ASN A 324 14.52 14.45 -0.21
N ILE A 325 14.38 13.42 -1.06
CA ILE A 325 13.19 13.26 -1.91
C ILE A 325 12.19 12.35 -1.23
N LYS A 326 11.20 12.98 -0.60
CA LYS A 326 10.00 12.29 -0.13
C LYS A 326 8.91 12.45 -1.19
N LEU A 327 8.68 11.41 -1.99
CA LEU A 327 7.51 11.35 -2.86
C LEU A 327 6.25 11.57 -2.02
N ARG A 328 5.58 12.69 -2.24
CA ARG A 328 4.30 12.98 -1.60
C ARG A 328 3.18 12.63 -2.55
N TYR A 329 2.41 11.63 -2.15
CA TYR A 329 1.10 11.40 -2.73
C TYR A 329 0.13 12.42 -2.13
N ASP A 330 -0.57 13.15 -2.98
CA ASP A 330 -1.78 13.84 -2.57
C ASP A 330 -2.86 12.76 -2.48
N ILE A 331 -3.02 12.20 -1.30
CA ILE A 331 -3.95 11.11 -1.01
C ILE A 331 -5.13 11.61 -0.19
N GLU A 332 -6.34 11.20 -0.59
CA GLU A 332 -7.59 11.53 0.08
C GLU A 332 -8.38 10.25 0.33
N PHE A 333 -8.82 10.03 1.58
CA PHE A 333 -9.78 8.96 1.84
C PHE A 333 -11.15 9.37 1.30
N ARG A 334 -11.65 8.63 0.29
CA ARG A 334 -12.89 8.97 -0.39
C ARG A 334 -14.12 8.45 0.34
N GLY A 335 -14.01 7.25 0.93
CA GLY A 335 -15.07 6.63 1.69
C GLY A 335 -15.02 5.11 1.70
N PHE A 336 -15.99 4.53 2.38
CA PHE A 336 -16.17 3.09 2.41
C PHE A 336 -16.98 2.60 1.20
N LEU A 337 -16.85 1.31 0.92
CA LEU A 337 -17.51 0.63 -0.17
C LEU A 337 -18.41 -0.46 0.39
N GLU A 338 -19.59 -0.57 -0.19
CA GLU A 338 -20.56 -1.61 0.09
C GLU A 338 -20.44 -2.73 -0.96
N PRO A 339 -20.98 -3.93 -0.67
CA PRO A 339 -21.14 -4.98 -1.65
C PRO A 339 -21.95 -4.47 -2.84
N GLN A 340 -21.69 -5.01 -4.02
CA GLN A 340 -22.49 -4.65 -5.18
C GLN A 340 -23.92 -5.14 -4.99
N ASP A 341 -24.87 -4.22 -5.03
CA ASP A 341 -26.30 -4.51 -5.06
C ASP A 341 -26.85 -4.06 -6.41
N ILE A 342 -27.31 -5.02 -7.22
CA ILE A 342 -27.89 -4.81 -8.55
C ILE A 342 -29.13 -3.90 -8.45
N HIS A 343 -29.81 -3.92 -7.30
CA HIS A 343 -30.98 -3.08 -6.99
C HIS A 343 -30.66 -1.94 -6.01
N GLY A 344 -29.37 -1.67 -5.75
CA GLY A 344 -28.95 -0.71 -4.74
C GLY A 344 -29.50 0.69 -5.01
N HIS A 345 -29.58 1.11 -6.26
CA HIS A 345 -30.17 2.41 -6.61
C HIS A 345 -31.67 2.47 -6.30
N GLU A 346 -32.42 1.40 -6.58
CA GLU A 346 -33.87 1.29 -6.33
C GLU A 346 -34.17 1.26 -4.82
N ASN A 347 -33.30 0.59 -4.05
CA ASN A 347 -33.42 0.44 -2.60
C ASN A 347 -32.70 1.53 -1.79
N LYS A 348 -32.17 2.57 -2.46
CA LYS A 348 -31.35 3.64 -1.86
C LYS A 348 -30.15 3.12 -1.06
N TRP A 349 -29.61 1.98 -1.47
CA TRP A 349 -28.44 1.31 -0.87
C TRP A 349 -28.66 0.99 0.60
N ARG A 350 -29.89 0.67 0.98
CA ARG A 350 -30.23 0.23 2.34
C ARG A 350 -29.98 -1.25 2.47
N HIS A 351 -29.30 -1.64 3.54
CA HIS A 351 -28.89 -3.02 3.83
C HIS A 351 -29.45 -3.50 5.16
#